data_AF-A0A078LZ04-F1
#
_entry.id   AF-A0A078LZ04-F1
#
_cell.length_a   1.000
_cell.length_b   1.000
_cell.length_c   1.000
_cell.angle_alpha   90.00
_cell.angle_beta   90.00
_cell.angle_gamma   90.00
#
_symmetry.space_group_name_H-M   'P 1'
#
loop_
_entity.id
_entity.type
_entity.pdbx_description
1 polymer ?
#
loop_
_entity_poly.entity_id
_entity_poly.type
_entity_poly.pdbx_seq_one_letter_code
_entity_poly.pdbx_strand_id
1 'polypeptide(L)'
;MPSTKNQSLVYGAVMTALFVILLFMTAFIPVVSFFTAFITPLPLMWYGAKFDRKQTLLVGVVAILLGSLLGGIVIVPAALSFAVIGVVVGIAIQSNYSKIGLLMTTGLTVLAITVVMYVALMQFLAIDVITEMLATTRESYLKMNEAFLTTSGKEAMSEADIDKLIMMLEALIPALLTLSSFLMAFIMLSVSLPILQRLGIKVPKFSPFKDMRLPRAVLWYYLVVVTVKLFANPEVGSTLYTVTYNFDVILSVLLVLQAFSLIQYYLASRGMSSVVGIIICVLLLPLFPLLVLVGVLDLGMDIRTFITNKIKK
;
A
#
# COMPACT_ATOMS: atom_id res chain seq x y z
N MET A 1 26.52 -19.00 11.66
CA MET A 1 27.50 -19.81 10.91
C MET A 1 27.67 -19.17 9.55
N PRO A 2 28.89 -18.93 9.05
CA PRO A 2 29.05 -18.48 7.68
C PRO A 2 28.55 -19.63 6.78
N SER A 3 27.52 -19.38 5.99
CA SER A 3 27.06 -20.37 5.01
C SER A 3 28.21 -20.64 4.05
N THR A 4 28.55 -21.91 3.84
CA THR A 4 29.59 -22.25 2.87
C THR A 4 29.14 -21.79 1.48
N LYS A 5 30.10 -21.43 0.62
CA LYS A 5 29.86 -20.98 -0.77
C LYS A 5 28.96 -21.96 -1.56
N ASN A 6 29.00 -23.25 -1.20
CA ASN A 6 28.17 -24.29 -1.81
C ASN A 6 26.71 -24.23 -1.32
N GLN A 7 26.47 -23.91 -0.05
CA GLN A 7 25.11 -23.74 0.48
C GLN A 7 24.39 -22.56 -0.18
N SER A 8 25.07 -21.42 -0.33
CA SER A 8 24.45 -20.25 -0.97
C SER A 8 24.09 -20.48 -2.43
N LEU A 9 24.89 -21.27 -3.15
CA LEU A 9 24.61 -21.66 -4.52
C LEU A 9 23.40 -22.60 -4.62
N VAL A 10 23.36 -23.66 -3.80
CA VAL A 10 22.25 -24.62 -3.79
C VAL A 10 20.94 -23.95 -3.39
N TYR A 11 20.93 -23.20 -2.28
CA TYR A 11 19.73 -22.47 -1.86
C TYR A 11 19.34 -21.38 -2.87
N GLY A 12 20.30 -20.74 -3.54
CA GLY A 12 20.03 -19.74 -4.57
C GLY A 12 19.29 -20.34 -5.75
N ALA A 13 19.74 -21.51 -6.23
CA ALA A 13 19.06 -22.24 -7.30
C ALA A 13 17.64 -22.66 -6.89
N VAL A 14 17.48 -23.23 -5.69
CA VAL A 14 16.16 -23.66 -5.17
C VAL A 14 15.20 -22.48 -5.01
N MET A 15 15.63 -21.38 -4.41
CA MET A 15 14.77 -20.20 -4.21
C MET A 15 14.43 -19.52 -5.53
N THR A 16 15.34 -19.54 -6.50
CA THR A 16 15.06 -19.05 -7.85
C THR A 16 14.00 -19.91 -8.54
N ALA A 17 14.12 -21.24 -8.47
CA ALA A 17 13.13 -22.15 -9.05
C ALA A 17 11.75 -21.96 -8.40
N LEU A 18 11.69 -21.87 -7.07
CA LEU A 18 10.45 -21.58 -6.33
C LEU A 18 9.84 -20.23 -6.72
N PHE A 19 10.67 -19.19 -6.85
CA PHE A 19 10.22 -17.88 -7.31
C PHE A 19 9.59 -17.97 -8.71
N VAL A 20 10.25 -18.62 -9.66
CA VAL A 20 9.75 -18.77 -11.03
C VAL A 20 8.44 -19.56 -11.06
N ILE A 21 8.30 -20.63 -10.28
CA ILE A 21 7.04 -21.38 -10.18
C ILE A 21 5.92 -20.48 -9.66
N LEU A 22 6.14 -19.74 -8.57
CA LEU A 22 5.15 -18.83 -7.99
C LEU A 22 4.81 -17.68 -8.94
N LEU A 23 5.81 -17.15 -9.65
CA LEU A 23 5.64 -16.10 -10.65
C LEU A 23 4.69 -16.56 -11.78
N PHE A 24 4.89 -17.77 -12.31
CA PHE A 24 4.03 -18.32 -13.36
C PHE A 24 2.63 -18.64 -12.85
N MET A 25 2.50 -19.17 -11.63
CA MET A 25 1.19 -19.34 -10.99
C MET A 25 0.46 -18.01 -10.85
N THR A 26 1.20 -16.96 -10.45
CA THR A 26 0.66 -15.60 -10.32
C THR A 26 0.21 -15.04 -11.66
N ALA A 27 0.97 -15.27 -12.73
CA ALA A 27 0.69 -14.69 -14.03
C ALA A 27 -0.43 -15.43 -14.81
N PHE A 28 -0.53 -16.75 -14.67
CA PHE A 28 -1.35 -17.57 -15.57
C PHE A 28 -2.53 -18.29 -14.93
N ILE A 29 -2.68 -18.27 -13.59
CA ILE A 29 -3.76 -18.98 -12.89
C ILE A 29 -4.65 -17.98 -12.13
N PRO A 30 -5.67 -17.36 -12.77
CA PRO A 30 -6.40 -16.22 -12.22
C PRO A 30 -6.93 -16.37 -10.79
N VAL A 31 -7.51 -17.54 -10.46
CA VAL A 31 -8.05 -17.82 -9.11
C VAL A 31 -6.94 -17.86 -8.04
N VAL A 32 -5.76 -18.31 -8.43
CA VAL A 32 -4.60 -18.48 -7.56
C VAL A 32 -3.71 -17.23 -7.55
N SER A 33 -3.79 -16.39 -8.59
CA SER A 33 -3.01 -15.16 -8.77
C SER A 33 -3.10 -14.23 -7.58
N PHE A 34 -4.30 -14.02 -7.05
CA PHE A 34 -4.52 -13.15 -5.90
C PHE A 34 -3.69 -13.60 -4.68
N PHE A 35 -3.71 -14.88 -4.35
CA PHE A 35 -2.97 -15.41 -3.20
C PHE A 35 -1.47 -15.51 -3.45
N THR A 36 -1.09 -15.94 -4.65
CA THR A 36 0.32 -16.13 -5.03
C THR A 36 1.06 -14.81 -5.21
N ALA A 37 0.39 -13.71 -5.58
CA ALA A 37 1.00 -12.39 -5.65
C ALA A 37 1.64 -11.94 -4.32
N PHE A 38 1.04 -12.31 -3.18
CA PHE A 38 1.57 -11.96 -1.85
C PHE A 38 2.74 -12.85 -1.40
N ILE A 39 2.89 -14.02 -2.01
CA ILE A 39 3.88 -15.04 -1.63
C ILE A 39 5.02 -15.11 -2.65
N THR A 40 4.84 -14.65 -3.89
CA THR A 40 5.84 -14.72 -4.95
C THR A 40 7.19 -14.08 -4.57
N PRO A 41 7.25 -12.92 -3.88
CA PRO A 41 8.53 -12.38 -3.40
C PRO A 41 9.22 -13.22 -2.32
N LEU A 42 8.48 -14.09 -1.61
CA LEU A 42 8.91 -14.77 -0.39
C LEU A 42 10.19 -15.61 -0.54
N PRO A 43 10.41 -16.41 -1.62
CA PRO A 43 11.65 -17.16 -1.77
C PRO A 43 12.89 -16.26 -1.80
N LEU A 44 12.78 -15.10 -2.46
CA LEU A 44 13.86 -14.11 -2.53
C LEU A 44 13.99 -13.32 -1.23
N MET A 45 12.89 -13.03 -0.52
CA MET A 45 12.95 -12.47 0.83
C MET A 45 13.70 -13.41 1.79
N TRP A 46 13.39 -14.70 1.75
CA TRP A 46 14.06 -15.71 2.58
C TRP A 46 15.54 -15.81 2.25
N TYR A 47 15.89 -15.85 0.97
CA TYR A 47 17.29 -15.88 0.54
C TYR A 47 18.04 -14.64 1.02
N GLY A 48 17.47 -13.46 0.79
CA GLY A 48 18.07 -12.19 1.18
C GLY A 48 18.21 -12.00 2.68
N ALA A 49 17.32 -12.59 3.47
CA ALA A 49 17.42 -12.57 4.93
C ALA A 49 18.56 -13.45 5.47
N LYS A 50 19.04 -14.43 4.69
CA LYS A 50 19.98 -15.47 5.14
C LYS A 50 21.40 -15.32 4.58
N PHE A 51 21.54 -14.89 3.33
CA PHE A 51 22.81 -14.82 2.60
C PHE A 51 23.24 -13.39 2.33
N ASP A 52 24.52 -13.15 2.03
CA ASP A 52 25.03 -11.79 1.88
C ASP A 52 24.37 -11.02 0.72
N ARG A 53 24.46 -9.69 0.79
CA ARG A 53 23.79 -8.78 -0.16
C ARG A 53 24.23 -9.01 -1.61
N LYS A 54 25.50 -9.34 -1.87
CA LYS A 54 26.00 -9.56 -3.24
C LYS A 54 25.39 -10.82 -3.84
N GLN A 55 25.36 -11.92 -3.07
CA GLN A 55 24.69 -13.15 -3.47
C GLN A 55 23.19 -12.94 -3.70
N THR A 56 22.53 -12.17 -2.82
CA THR A 56 21.10 -11.88 -2.93
C THR A 56 20.75 -11.11 -4.21
N LEU A 57 21.54 -10.09 -4.54
CA LEU A 57 21.39 -9.35 -5.80
C LEU A 57 21.58 -10.27 -7.01
N LEU A 58 22.61 -11.14 -6.98
CA LEU A 58 22.85 -12.09 -8.05
C LEU A 58 21.67 -13.06 -8.24
N VAL A 59 21.14 -13.63 -7.16
CA VAL A 59 19.98 -14.51 -7.21
C VAL A 59 18.74 -13.78 -7.72
N GLY A 60 18.53 -12.52 -7.32
CA GLY A 60 17.46 -11.68 -7.87
C GLY A 60 17.58 -11.47 -9.37
N VAL A 61 18.79 -11.14 -9.87
CA VAL A 61 19.04 -10.98 -11.32
C VAL A 61 18.79 -12.28 -12.07
N VAL A 62 19.28 -13.41 -11.55
CA VAL A 62 19.06 -14.73 -12.17
C VAL A 62 17.57 -15.08 -12.18
N ALA A 63 16.83 -14.77 -11.12
CA ALA A 63 15.38 -14.98 -11.06
C ALA A 63 14.61 -14.15 -12.09
N ILE A 64 15.00 -12.89 -12.29
CA ILE A 64 14.42 -12.04 -13.34
C ILE A 64 14.73 -12.62 -14.72
N LEU A 65 15.98 -12.97 -14.99
CA LEU A 65 16.41 -13.52 -16.28
C LEU A 65 15.70 -14.83 -16.59
N LEU A 66 15.64 -15.77 -15.65
CA LEU A 66 14.97 -17.06 -15.85
C LEU A 66 13.46 -16.91 -16.01
N GLY A 67 12.82 -16.09 -15.17
CA GLY A 67 11.39 -15.80 -15.30
C GLY A 67 11.06 -15.18 -16.66
N SER A 68 11.89 -14.25 -17.12
CA SER A 68 11.74 -13.57 -18.41
C SER A 68 12.02 -14.48 -19.61
N LEU A 69 13.05 -15.33 -19.53
CA LEU A 69 13.42 -16.25 -20.60
C LEU A 69 12.31 -17.29 -20.84
N LEU A 70 11.72 -17.81 -19.76
CA LEU A 70 10.67 -18.82 -19.85
C LEU A 70 9.30 -18.21 -20.19
N GLY A 71 9.04 -17.00 -19.70
CA GLY A 71 7.72 -16.35 -19.79
C GLY A 71 7.58 -15.36 -20.95
N GLY A 72 8.68 -15.03 -21.62
CA GLY A 72 8.74 -13.99 -22.64
C GLY A 72 8.52 -12.58 -22.09
N ILE A 73 8.35 -11.63 -23.01
CA ILE A 73 8.23 -10.19 -22.70
C ILE A 73 7.06 -9.86 -21.76
N VAL A 74 5.99 -10.65 -21.81
CA VAL A 74 4.77 -10.45 -21.00
C VAL A 74 5.04 -10.64 -19.50
N ILE A 75 5.96 -11.54 -19.13
CA ILE A 75 6.27 -11.86 -17.73
C ILE A 75 7.32 -10.92 -17.14
N VAL A 76 8.09 -10.20 -17.97
CA VAL A 76 9.16 -9.31 -17.53
C VAL A 76 8.72 -8.30 -16.46
N PRO A 77 7.59 -7.57 -16.60
CA PRO A 77 7.16 -6.61 -15.58
C PRO A 77 6.89 -7.25 -14.21
N ALA A 78 6.23 -8.42 -14.20
CA ALA A 78 5.94 -9.16 -12.98
C ALA A 78 7.21 -9.74 -12.35
N ALA A 79 8.09 -10.33 -13.17
CA ALA A 79 9.37 -10.89 -12.73
C ALA A 79 10.24 -9.81 -12.06
N LEU A 80 10.40 -8.67 -12.72
CA LEU A 80 11.16 -7.54 -12.20
C LEU A 80 10.53 -6.99 -10.92
N SER A 81 9.22 -6.81 -10.90
CA SER A 81 8.50 -6.25 -9.74
C SER A 81 8.65 -7.11 -8.49
N PHE A 82 8.29 -8.40 -8.58
CA PHE A 82 8.34 -9.29 -7.41
C PHE A 82 9.77 -9.61 -6.99
N ALA A 83 10.72 -9.69 -7.93
CA ALA A 83 12.12 -9.95 -7.59
C ALA A 83 12.75 -8.78 -6.83
N VAL A 84 12.54 -7.54 -7.29
CA VAL A 84 13.05 -6.34 -6.62
C VAL A 84 12.46 -6.23 -5.22
N ILE A 85 11.14 -6.41 -5.08
CA ILE A 85 10.49 -6.41 -3.76
C ILE A 85 11.11 -7.48 -2.85
N GLY A 86 11.24 -8.72 -3.33
CA GLY A 86 11.77 -9.83 -2.54
C GLY A 86 13.21 -9.60 -2.08
N VAL A 87 14.08 -9.15 -2.98
CA VAL A 87 15.48 -8.82 -2.69
C VAL A 87 15.60 -7.69 -1.69
N VAL A 88 14.91 -6.56 -1.90
CA VAL A 88 15.02 -5.39 -1.03
C VAL A 88 14.52 -5.71 0.37
N VAL A 89 13.38 -6.40 0.48
CA VAL A 89 12.83 -6.81 1.79
C VAL A 89 13.73 -7.82 2.48
N GLY A 90 14.28 -8.80 1.76
CA GLY A 90 15.24 -9.75 2.32
C GLY A 90 16.47 -9.06 2.90
N ILE A 91 17.06 -8.11 2.17
CA ILE A 91 18.20 -7.31 2.63
C ILE A 91 17.84 -6.45 3.85
N ALA A 92 16.64 -5.86 3.88
CA ALA A 92 16.16 -5.08 5.01
C ALA A 92 16.00 -5.94 6.28
N ILE A 93 15.49 -7.18 6.14
CA ILE A 93 15.39 -8.14 7.23
C ILE A 93 16.78 -8.55 7.73
N GLN A 94 17.71 -8.89 6.83
CA GLN A 94 19.10 -9.18 7.19
C GLN A 94 19.75 -8.02 7.96
N SER A 95 19.40 -6.79 7.59
CA SER A 95 19.92 -5.57 8.19
C SER A 95 19.21 -5.18 9.50
N ASN A 96 18.36 -6.05 10.05
CA ASN A 96 17.62 -5.86 11.30
C ASN A 96 16.77 -4.57 11.33
N TYR A 97 16.15 -4.20 10.21
CA TYR A 97 15.28 -3.03 10.17
C TYR A 97 14.13 -3.18 11.18
N SER A 98 13.76 -2.07 11.81
CA SER A 98 12.60 -2.03 12.71
C SER A 98 11.31 -2.34 11.94
N LYS A 99 10.22 -2.69 12.65
CA LYS A 99 8.92 -2.94 12.01
C LYS A 99 8.44 -1.79 11.11
N ILE A 100 8.67 -0.55 11.54
CA ILE A 100 8.33 0.66 10.77
C ILE A 100 9.30 0.81 9.60
N GLY A 101 10.61 0.64 9.84
CA GLY A 101 11.61 0.69 8.78
C GLY A 101 11.35 -0.34 7.69
N LEU A 102 10.91 -1.54 8.06
CA LEU A 102 10.56 -2.59 7.12
C LEU A 102 9.30 -2.24 6.31
N LEU A 103 8.22 -1.78 6.96
CA LEU A 103 7.01 -1.33 6.26
C LEU A 103 7.30 -0.16 5.30
N MET A 104 8.08 0.82 5.74
CA MET A 104 8.49 1.97 4.90
C MET A 104 9.32 1.51 3.71
N THR A 105 10.30 0.63 3.93
CA THR A 105 11.15 0.13 2.85
C THR A 105 10.34 -0.67 1.83
N THR A 106 9.48 -1.58 2.29
CA THR A 106 8.61 -2.36 1.39
C THR A 106 7.63 -1.46 0.64
N GLY A 107 6.94 -0.55 1.34
CA GLY A 107 5.97 0.39 0.74
C GLY A 107 6.60 1.29 -0.31
N LEU A 108 7.76 1.88 -0.02
CA LEU A 108 8.51 2.69 -0.97
C LEU A 108 9.04 1.88 -2.15
N THR A 109 9.43 0.62 -1.93
CA THR A 109 9.86 -0.27 -3.03
C THR A 109 8.70 -0.61 -3.96
N VAL A 110 7.53 -0.95 -3.40
CA VAL A 110 6.31 -1.20 -4.18
C VAL A 110 5.89 0.06 -4.94
N LEU A 111 5.93 1.22 -4.30
CA LEU A 111 5.60 2.49 -4.95
C LEU A 111 6.57 2.80 -6.10
N ALA A 112 7.87 2.73 -5.84
CA ALA A 112 8.90 3.01 -6.83
C ALA A 112 8.78 2.07 -8.04
N ILE A 113 8.61 0.77 -7.80
CA ILE A 113 8.51 -0.19 -8.91
C ILE A 113 7.20 0.00 -9.68
N THR A 114 6.10 0.33 -9.01
CA THR A 114 4.82 0.64 -9.67
C THR A 114 4.95 1.87 -10.58
N VAL A 115 5.58 2.94 -10.09
CA VAL A 115 5.83 4.16 -10.88
C VAL A 115 6.76 3.86 -12.06
N VAL A 116 7.85 3.12 -11.85
CA VAL A 116 8.77 2.72 -12.92
C VAL A 116 8.05 1.88 -13.99
N MET A 117 7.21 0.93 -13.58
CA MET A 117 6.43 0.10 -14.50
C MET A 117 5.42 0.92 -15.28
N TYR A 118 4.75 1.87 -14.63
CA TYR A 118 3.83 2.78 -15.29
C TYR A 118 4.54 3.63 -16.36
N VAL A 119 5.67 4.25 -16.01
CA VAL A 119 6.48 5.04 -16.96
C VAL A 119 6.99 4.16 -18.11
N ALA A 120 7.43 2.93 -17.82
CA ALA A 120 7.87 1.99 -18.85
C ALA A 120 6.72 1.63 -19.81
N LEU A 121 5.52 1.38 -19.30
CA LEU A 121 4.33 1.12 -20.11
C LEU A 121 4.04 2.28 -21.08
N MET A 122 4.07 3.51 -20.56
CA MET A 122 3.85 4.71 -21.35
C MET A 122 4.93 4.92 -22.42
N GLN A 123 6.21 4.76 -22.08
CA GLN A 123 7.32 5.04 -23.00
C GLN A 123 7.54 3.95 -24.06
N PHE A 124 7.39 2.68 -23.69
CA PHE A 124 7.68 1.56 -24.58
C PHE A 124 6.47 1.03 -25.34
N LEU A 125 5.26 1.18 -24.79
CA LEU A 125 4.03 0.70 -25.43
C LEU A 125 3.09 1.83 -25.87
N ALA A 126 3.42 3.10 -25.57
CA ALA A 126 2.55 4.25 -25.84
C ALA A 126 1.16 4.14 -25.20
N ILE A 127 1.06 3.41 -24.08
CA ILE A 127 -0.19 3.22 -23.34
C ILE A 127 -0.17 4.13 -22.12
N ASP A 128 -1.04 5.15 -22.13
CA ASP A 128 -1.31 6.01 -20.98
C ASP A 128 -2.64 5.61 -20.33
N VAL A 129 -2.55 4.65 -19.40
CA VAL A 129 -3.71 4.08 -18.70
C VAL A 129 -4.44 5.13 -17.87
N ILE A 130 -3.72 6.09 -17.30
CA ILE A 130 -4.34 7.13 -16.46
C ILE A 130 -5.17 8.07 -17.34
N THR A 131 -4.59 8.55 -18.44
CA THR A 131 -5.27 9.46 -19.36
C THR A 131 -6.48 8.78 -19.99
N GLU A 132 -6.36 7.52 -20.42
CA GLU A 132 -7.48 6.75 -20.97
C GLU A 132 -8.60 6.51 -19.95
N MET A 133 -8.24 6.20 -18.69
CA MET A 133 -9.21 6.06 -17.60
C MET A 133 -9.98 7.37 -17.34
N LEU A 134 -9.27 8.50 -17.29
CA LEU A 134 -9.89 9.82 -17.07
C LEU A 134 -10.79 10.21 -18.24
N ALA A 135 -10.36 9.98 -19.49
CA ALA A 135 -11.16 10.22 -20.68
C ALA A 135 -12.45 9.38 -20.69
N THR A 136 -12.34 8.09 -20.39
CA THR A 136 -13.49 7.16 -20.30
C THR A 136 -14.46 7.57 -19.18
N THR A 137 -13.91 8.04 -18.05
CA THR A 137 -14.71 8.57 -16.93
C THR A 137 -15.47 9.82 -17.36
N ARG A 138 -14.80 10.76 -18.04
CA ARG A 138 -15.43 11.98 -18.58
C ARG A 138 -16.56 11.64 -19.55
N GLU A 139 -16.31 10.74 -20.50
CA GLU A 139 -17.33 10.29 -21.46
C GLU A 139 -18.54 9.67 -20.75
N SER A 140 -18.32 8.92 -19.67
CA SER A 140 -19.40 8.34 -18.87
C SER A 140 -20.28 9.41 -18.22
N TYR A 141 -19.69 10.50 -17.72
CA TYR A 141 -20.45 11.64 -17.17
C TYR A 141 -21.24 12.39 -18.25
N LEU A 142 -20.67 12.57 -19.44
CA LEU A 142 -21.38 13.21 -20.57
C LEU A 142 -22.60 12.38 -21.01
N LYS A 143 -22.44 11.05 -21.14
CA LYS A 143 -23.56 10.15 -21.43
C LYS A 143 -24.65 10.18 -20.35
N MET A 144 -24.24 10.30 -19.08
CA MET A 144 -25.19 10.45 -17.97
C MET A 144 -25.97 11.78 -18.08
N ASN A 145 -25.31 12.86 -18.46
CA ASN A 145 -25.95 14.15 -18.71
C ASN A 145 -26.96 14.09 -19.85
N GLU A 146 -26.63 13.45 -20.98
CA GLU A 146 -27.56 13.24 -22.08
C GLU A 146 -28.81 12.45 -21.64
N ALA A 147 -28.61 11.37 -20.89
CA ALA A 147 -29.72 10.59 -20.33
C ALA A 147 -30.58 11.41 -19.34
N PHE A 148 -29.96 12.27 -18.53
CA PHE A 148 -30.68 13.11 -17.60
C PHE A 148 -31.43 14.25 -18.29
N LEU A 149 -30.84 14.84 -19.33
CA LEU A 149 -31.46 15.83 -20.20
C LEU A 149 -32.73 15.30 -20.86
N THR A 150 -32.67 14.10 -21.44
CA THR A 150 -33.83 13.47 -22.09
C THR A 150 -34.98 13.18 -21.12
N THR A 151 -34.67 12.89 -19.85
CA THR A 151 -35.68 12.54 -18.84
C THR A 151 -36.21 13.77 -18.08
N SER A 152 -35.34 14.73 -17.76
CA SER A 152 -35.63 15.84 -16.83
C SER A 152 -35.70 17.21 -17.50
N GLY A 153 -35.34 17.33 -18.78
CA GLY A 153 -35.31 18.58 -19.54
C GLY A 153 -34.17 19.54 -19.17
N LYS A 154 -33.21 19.08 -18.37
CA LYS A 154 -32.04 19.85 -17.90
C LYS A 154 -30.88 18.89 -17.60
N GLU A 155 -29.65 19.38 -17.73
CA GLU A 155 -28.44 18.62 -17.39
C GLU A 155 -28.36 18.36 -15.88
N ALA A 156 -27.76 17.23 -15.50
CA ALA A 156 -27.48 16.95 -14.10
C ALA A 156 -26.33 17.83 -13.57
N MET A 157 -25.37 18.12 -14.44
CA MET A 157 -24.13 18.83 -14.14
C MET A 157 -23.65 19.60 -15.36
N SER A 158 -23.07 20.78 -15.21
CA SER A 158 -22.48 21.49 -16.36
C SER A 158 -21.20 20.79 -16.84
N GLU A 159 -20.80 20.97 -18.10
CA GLU A 159 -19.51 20.47 -18.59
C GLU A 159 -18.31 20.99 -17.77
N ALA A 160 -18.37 22.25 -17.33
CA ALA A 160 -17.32 22.85 -16.50
C ALA A 160 -17.19 22.16 -15.13
N ASP A 161 -18.32 21.73 -14.54
CA ASP A 161 -18.31 20.96 -13.30
C ASP A 161 -17.75 19.55 -13.53
N ILE A 162 -18.06 18.91 -14.68
CA ILE A 162 -17.46 17.62 -15.07
C ILE A 162 -15.94 17.77 -15.19
N ASP A 163 -15.46 18.78 -15.92
CA ASP A 163 -14.02 19.01 -16.10
C ASP A 163 -13.33 19.26 -14.75
N LYS A 164 -13.98 19.99 -13.85
CA LYS A 164 -13.49 20.18 -12.48
C LYS A 164 -13.42 18.87 -11.70
N LEU A 165 -14.42 17.99 -11.82
CA LEU A 165 -14.37 16.66 -11.21
C LEU A 165 -13.23 15.81 -11.77
N ILE A 166 -13.00 15.83 -13.08
CA ILE A 166 -11.90 15.11 -13.71
C ILE A 166 -10.54 15.61 -13.19
N MET A 167 -10.35 16.93 -13.08
CA MET A 167 -9.14 17.51 -12.48
C MET A 167 -8.94 17.09 -11.01
N MET A 168 -10.03 16.96 -10.24
CA MET A 168 -9.96 16.47 -8.86
C MET A 168 -9.59 14.98 -8.80
N LEU A 169 -10.12 14.15 -9.70
CA LEU A 169 -9.78 12.74 -9.80
C LEU A 169 -8.32 12.55 -10.21
N GLU A 170 -7.83 13.33 -11.18
CA GLU A 170 -6.43 13.32 -11.58
C GLU A 170 -5.51 13.69 -10.40
N ALA A 171 -5.85 14.75 -9.67
CA ALA A 171 -5.10 15.18 -8.49
C ALA A 171 -5.07 14.12 -7.37
N LEU A 172 -6.00 13.16 -7.35
CA LEU A 172 -6.08 12.09 -6.34
C LEU A 172 -5.12 10.93 -6.62
N ILE A 173 -4.70 10.74 -7.87
CA ILE A 173 -3.95 9.56 -8.32
C ILE A 173 -2.66 9.32 -7.51
N PRO A 174 -1.82 10.34 -7.22
CA PRO A 174 -0.58 10.09 -6.46
C PRO A 174 -0.84 9.53 -5.05
N ALA A 175 -1.90 9.98 -4.38
CA ALA A 175 -2.31 9.50 -3.06
C ALA A 175 -2.84 8.07 -3.15
N LEU A 176 -3.63 7.75 -4.18
CA LEU A 176 -4.09 6.37 -4.40
C LEU A 176 -2.93 5.41 -4.66
N LEU A 177 -1.97 5.81 -5.49
CA LEU A 177 -0.76 5.01 -5.74
C LEU A 177 0.06 4.81 -4.47
N THR A 178 0.21 5.87 -3.67
CA THR A 178 0.92 5.79 -2.38
C THR A 178 0.21 4.87 -1.40
N LEU A 179 -1.09 5.08 -1.17
CA LEU A 179 -1.88 4.29 -0.23
C LEU A 179 -1.99 2.83 -0.63
N SER A 180 -2.24 2.54 -1.91
CA SER A 180 -2.29 1.17 -2.43
C SER A 180 -0.94 0.46 -2.32
N SER A 181 0.18 1.15 -2.58
CA SER A 181 1.52 0.58 -2.43
C SER A 181 1.84 0.21 -0.98
N PHE A 182 1.50 1.08 -0.03
CA PHE A 182 1.69 0.81 1.40
C PHE A 182 0.73 -0.27 1.93
N LEU A 183 -0.51 -0.32 1.42
CA LEU A 183 -1.46 -1.38 1.72
C LEU A 183 -0.94 -2.74 1.22
N MET A 184 -0.47 -2.80 -0.03
CA MET A 184 0.12 -4.01 -0.61
C MET A 184 1.33 -4.46 0.20
N ALA A 185 2.23 -3.55 0.55
CA ALA A 185 3.38 -3.81 1.40
C ALA A 185 2.98 -4.37 2.77
N PHE A 186 1.95 -3.79 3.40
CA PHE A 186 1.44 -4.26 4.68
C PHE A 186 0.89 -5.70 4.57
N ILE A 187 0.10 -6.00 3.55
CA ILE A 187 -0.45 -7.35 3.32
C ILE A 187 0.68 -8.34 3.04
N MET A 188 1.61 -8.01 2.14
CA MET A 188 2.78 -8.85 1.82
C MET A 188 3.60 -9.19 3.08
N LEU A 189 3.90 -8.20 3.93
CA LEU A 189 4.62 -8.44 5.19
C LEU A 189 3.80 -9.26 6.19
N SER A 190 2.49 -9.02 6.27
CA SER A 190 1.60 -9.76 7.17
C SER A 190 1.54 -11.25 6.82
N VAL A 191 1.64 -11.59 5.53
CA VAL A 191 1.72 -12.98 5.05
C VAL A 191 3.14 -13.54 5.18
N SER A 192 4.15 -12.77 4.76
CA SER A 192 5.53 -13.26 4.62
C SER A 192 6.24 -13.44 5.95
N LEU A 193 6.11 -12.50 6.89
CA LEU A 193 6.88 -12.55 8.14
C LEU A 193 6.57 -13.79 9.00
N PRO A 194 5.31 -14.21 9.21
CA PRO A 194 5.02 -15.45 9.91
C PRO A 194 5.64 -16.68 9.25
N ILE A 195 5.65 -16.73 7.91
CA ILE A 195 6.26 -17.85 7.17
C ILE A 195 7.77 -17.83 7.33
N LEU A 196 8.42 -16.68 7.16
CA LEU A 196 9.86 -16.52 7.38
C LEU A 196 10.28 -16.89 8.80
N GLN A 197 9.47 -16.51 9.80
CA GLN A 197 9.70 -16.89 11.20
C GLN A 197 9.68 -18.41 11.40
N ARG A 198 8.71 -19.11 10.79
CA ARG A 198 8.63 -20.58 10.82
C ARG A 198 9.81 -21.25 10.11
N LEU A 199 10.39 -20.58 9.11
CA LEU A 199 11.59 -21.03 8.39
C LEU A 199 12.91 -20.65 9.10
N GLY A 200 12.84 -20.21 10.36
CA GLY A 200 14.02 -19.93 11.20
C GLY A 200 14.66 -18.56 10.99
N ILE A 201 14.01 -17.64 10.26
CA ILE A 201 14.49 -16.27 10.08
C ILE A 201 14.03 -15.40 11.26
N LYS A 202 14.95 -14.64 11.85
CA LYS A 202 14.60 -13.61 12.84
C LYS A 202 13.95 -12.44 12.13
N VAL A 203 12.68 -12.18 12.43
CA VAL A 203 11.90 -11.10 11.83
C VAL A 203 11.31 -10.18 12.90
N PRO A 204 11.11 -8.88 12.62
CA PRO A 204 10.42 -8.00 13.54
C PRO A 204 8.96 -8.43 13.72
N LYS A 205 8.46 -8.41 14.95
CA LYS A 205 7.06 -8.74 15.26
C LYS A 205 6.22 -7.47 15.25
N PHE A 206 5.17 -7.45 14.42
CA PHE A 206 4.16 -6.39 14.47
C PHE A 206 3.31 -6.52 15.74
N SER A 207 3.04 -5.39 16.39
CA SER A 207 2.10 -5.32 17.51
C SER A 207 0.68 -5.54 16.97
N PRO A 208 -0.26 -6.05 17.80
CA PRO A 208 -1.67 -6.11 17.43
C PRO A 208 -2.17 -4.74 16.95
N PHE A 209 -3.05 -4.71 15.96
CA PHE A 209 -3.55 -3.46 15.36
C PHE A 209 -4.22 -2.53 16.40
N LYS A 210 -4.90 -3.08 17.41
CA LYS A 210 -5.45 -2.31 18.54
C LYS A 210 -4.40 -1.50 19.31
N ASP A 211 -3.12 -1.86 19.23
CA ASP A 211 -2.02 -1.18 19.91
C ASP A 211 -1.25 -0.24 18.96
N MET A 212 -1.69 -0.10 17.71
CA MET A 212 -1.10 0.82 16.73
C MET A 212 -1.23 2.27 17.23
N ARG A 213 -0.11 3.00 17.22
CA ARG A 213 -0.09 4.45 17.43
C ARG A 213 0.78 5.12 16.39
N LEU A 214 0.24 6.14 15.76
CA LEU A 214 0.98 7.03 14.88
C LEU A 214 1.87 7.98 15.69
N PRO A 215 2.97 8.48 15.10
CA PRO A 215 3.78 9.52 15.72
C PRO A 215 2.99 10.83 15.77
N ARG A 216 3.16 11.61 16.85
CA ARG A 216 2.50 12.92 17.04
C ARG A 216 2.78 13.91 15.91
N ALA A 217 3.85 13.73 15.14
CA ALA A 217 4.14 14.53 13.95
C ALA A 217 3.00 14.49 12.91
N VAL A 218 2.27 13.38 12.79
CA VAL A 218 1.11 13.27 11.86
C VAL A 218 0.05 14.33 12.16
N LEU A 219 -0.20 14.62 13.44
CA LEU A 219 -1.14 15.67 13.86
C LEU A 219 -0.70 17.03 13.32
N TRP A 220 0.57 17.39 13.51
CA TRP A 220 1.09 18.68 13.09
C TRP A 220 1.09 18.83 11.57
N TYR A 221 1.46 17.78 10.83
CA TYR A 221 1.35 17.80 9.36
C TYR A 221 -0.10 17.98 8.91
N TYR A 222 -1.05 17.31 9.55
CA TYR A 222 -2.48 17.47 9.22
C TYR A 222 -2.98 18.89 9.51
N LEU A 223 -2.58 19.49 10.64
CA LEU A 223 -2.92 20.88 10.96
C LEU A 223 -2.36 21.87 9.94
N VAL A 224 -1.13 21.67 9.45
CA VAL A 224 -0.55 22.50 8.38
C VAL A 224 -1.39 22.38 7.10
N VAL A 225 -1.76 21.17 6.70
CA VAL A 225 -2.59 20.92 5.50
C VAL A 225 -3.95 21.60 5.62
N VAL A 226 -4.64 21.43 6.75
CA VAL A 226 -5.93 22.09 7.01
C VAL A 226 -5.79 23.61 6.99
N THR A 227 -4.71 24.15 7.56
CA THR A 227 -4.42 25.60 7.54
C THR A 227 -4.24 26.10 6.11
N VAL A 228 -3.46 25.41 5.27
CA VAL A 228 -3.28 25.77 3.86
C VAL A 228 -4.61 25.73 3.11
N LYS A 229 -5.43 24.69 3.31
CA LYS A 229 -6.74 24.58 2.67
C LYS A 229 -7.67 25.73 3.06
N LEU A 230 -7.69 26.13 4.33
CA LEU A 230 -8.59 27.16 4.84
C LEU A 230 -8.16 28.58 4.45
N PHE A 231 -6.87 28.89 4.54
CA PHE A 231 -6.39 30.27 4.37
C PHE A 231 -5.86 30.56 2.96
N ALA A 232 -5.22 29.58 2.31
CA ALA A 232 -4.73 29.76 0.94
C ALA A 232 -5.78 29.37 -0.12
N ASN A 233 -6.72 28.49 0.22
CA ASN A 233 -7.80 27.99 -0.64
C ASN A 233 -7.34 27.73 -2.10
N PRO A 234 -6.40 26.79 -2.30
CA PRO A 234 -5.76 26.61 -3.59
C PRO A 234 -6.76 26.18 -4.67
N GLU A 235 -6.64 26.78 -5.85
CA GLU A 235 -7.53 26.51 -6.98
C GLU A 235 -7.31 25.09 -7.55
N VAL A 236 -8.42 24.42 -7.91
CA VAL A 236 -8.38 23.10 -8.55
C VAL A 236 -7.57 23.19 -9.85
N GLY A 237 -6.68 22.23 -10.08
CA GLY A 237 -5.74 22.22 -11.21
C GLY A 237 -4.39 22.89 -10.92
N SER A 238 -4.27 23.65 -9.83
CA SER A 238 -2.98 24.20 -9.41
C SER A 238 -2.08 23.13 -8.77
N THR A 239 -0.76 23.28 -8.88
CA THR A 239 0.21 22.40 -8.21
C THR A 239 0.02 22.40 -6.69
N LEU A 240 -0.30 23.54 -6.10
CA LEU A 240 -0.54 23.66 -4.66
C LEU A 240 -1.77 22.84 -4.25
N TYR A 241 -2.86 22.90 -5.02
CA TYR A 241 -4.04 22.07 -4.78
C TYR A 241 -3.68 20.59 -4.80
N THR A 242 -2.98 20.12 -5.85
CA THR A 242 -2.59 18.72 -5.97
C THR A 242 -1.76 18.28 -4.77
N VAL A 243 -0.71 19.02 -4.41
CA VAL A 243 0.13 18.67 -3.25
C VAL A 243 -0.67 18.62 -1.96
N THR A 244 -1.43 19.68 -1.66
CA THR A 244 -2.22 19.77 -0.42
C THR A 244 -3.31 18.69 -0.37
N TYR A 245 -3.99 18.40 -1.47
CA TYR A 245 -5.03 17.38 -1.56
C TYR A 245 -4.47 15.97 -1.33
N ASN A 246 -3.31 15.65 -1.90
CA ASN A 246 -2.66 14.36 -1.68
C ASN A 246 -2.27 14.15 -0.21
N PHE A 247 -1.66 15.16 0.42
CA PHE A 247 -1.34 15.09 1.85
C PHE A 247 -2.60 14.97 2.72
N ASP A 248 -3.65 15.72 2.41
CA ASP A 248 -4.94 15.66 3.11
C ASP A 248 -5.52 14.25 3.09
N VAL A 249 -5.56 13.62 1.92
CA VAL A 249 -6.07 12.24 1.75
C VAL A 249 -5.22 11.24 2.51
N ILE A 250 -3.90 11.27 2.35
CA ILE A 250 -2.98 10.31 3.01
C ILE A 250 -3.08 10.45 4.53
N LEU A 251 -2.99 11.68 5.05
CA LEU A 251 -3.04 11.94 6.49
C LEU A 251 -4.42 11.60 7.08
N SER A 252 -5.50 11.88 6.35
CA SER A 252 -6.86 11.49 6.76
C SER A 252 -6.99 9.98 6.89
N VAL A 253 -6.50 9.21 5.92
CA VAL A 253 -6.51 7.73 6.00
C VAL A 253 -5.70 7.23 7.19
N LEU A 254 -4.52 7.81 7.46
CA LEU A 254 -3.72 7.47 8.64
C LEU A 254 -4.50 7.77 9.93
N LEU A 255 -5.14 8.93 10.04
CA LEU A 255 -5.95 9.30 11.22
C LEU A 255 -7.17 8.39 11.39
N VAL A 256 -7.80 7.94 10.31
CA VAL A 256 -8.87 6.93 10.37
C VAL A 256 -8.33 5.58 10.87
N LEU A 257 -7.16 5.14 10.41
CA LEU A 257 -6.52 3.94 10.97
C LEU A 257 -6.21 4.09 12.47
N GLN A 258 -5.80 5.28 12.91
CA GLN A 258 -5.62 5.60 14.33
C GLN A 258 -6.94 5.49 15.10
N ALA A 259 -8.04 6.02 14.55
CA ALA A 259 -9.37 5.92 15.14
C ALA A 259 -9.87 4.48 15.22
N PHE A 260 -9.69 3.68 14.17
CA PHE A 260 -10.02 2.25 14.19
C PHE A 260 -9.19 1.48 15.21
N SER A 261 -7.90 1.80 15.35
CA SER A 261 -7.06 1.22 16.39
C SER A 261 -7.58 1.58 17.79
N LEU A 262 -8.00 2.83 18.02
CA LEU A 262 -8.59 3.26 19.29
C LEU A 262 -9.91 2.53 19.59
N ILE A 263 -10.79 2.39 18.59
CA ILE A 263 -12.06 1.68 18.74
C ILE A 263 -11.81 0.22 19.14
N GLN A 264 -10.90 -0.47 18.44
CA GLN A 264 -10.53 -1.85 18.80
C GLN A 264 -9.88 -1.94 20.18
N TYR A 265 -9.05 -0.96 20.56
CA TYR A 265 -8.48 -0.87 21.90
C TYR A 265 -9.58 -0.77 22.97
N TYR A 266 -10.55 0.12 22.77
CA TYR A 266 -11.67 0.32 23.68
C TYR A 266 -12.53 -0.95 23.80
N LEU A 267 -12.91 -1.58 22.69
CA LEU A 267 -13.73 -2.79 22.69
C LEU A 267 -13.00 -3.97 23.34
N ALA A 268 -11.71 -4.14 23.06
CA ALA A 268 -10.89 -5.17 23.69
C ALA A 268 -10.79 -4.96 25.22
N SER A 269 -10.74 -3.70 25.69
CA SER A 269 -10.74 -3.37 27.11
C SER A 269 -12.05 -3.73 27.82
N ARG A 270 -13.14 -3.93 27.05
CA ARG A 270 -14.45 -4.40 27.52
C ARG A 270 -14.65 -5.91 27.31
N GLY A 271 -13.60 -6.65 26.94
CA GLY A 271 -13.67 -8.09 26.69
C GLY A 271 -14.34 -8.49 25.37
N MET A 272 -14.61 -7.54 24.47
CA MET A 272 -15.22 -7.84 23.17
C MET A 272 -14.19 -8.41 22.19
N SER A 273 -14.64 -9.29 21.30
CA SER A 273 -13.77 -9.94 20.31
C SER A 273 -13.32 -8.95 19.21
N SER A 274 -12.17 -9.23 18.61
CA SER A 274 -11.64 -8.43 17.49
C SER A 274 -12.60 -8.38 16.30
N VAL A 275 -13.40 -9.44 16.09
CA VAL A 275 -14.38 -9.53 14.99
C VAL A 275 -15.46 -8.47 15.15
N VAL A 276 -16.00 -8.30 16.37
CA VAL A 276 -16.99 -7.25 16.65
C VAL A 276 -16.38 -5.87 16.41
N GLY A 277 -15.11 -5.68 16.78
CA GLY A 277 -14.37 -4.45 16.49
C GLY A 277 -14.25 -4.15 14.99
N ILE A 278 -13.97 -5.15 14.17
CA ILE A 278 -13.90 -5.00 12.71
C ILE A 278 -15.27 -4.62 12.15
N ILE A 279 -16.34 -5.30 12.55
CA ILE A 279 -17.72 -5.01 12.11
C ILE A 279 -18.10 -3.56 12.43
N ILE A 280 -17.80 -3.10 13.65
CA ILE A 280 -18.06 -1.71 14.07
C ILE A 280 -17.24 -0.74 13.22
N CYS A 281 -15.96 -1.00 12.97
CA CYS A 281 -15.14 -0.13 12.13
C CYS A 281 -15.71 -0.01 10.71
N VAL A 282 -16.17 -1.12 10.12
CA VAL A 282 -16.81 -1.13 8.79
C VAL A 282 -18.11 -0.33 8.80
N LEU A 283 -18.96 -0.52 9.82
CA LEU A 283 -20.22 0.23 9.94
C LEU A 283 -20.00 1.74 10.12
N LEU A 284 -18.88 2.14 10.71
CA LEU A 284 -18.53 3.55 10.92
C LEU A 284 -17.82 4.19 9.72
N LEU A 285 -17.43 3.45 8.68
CA LEU A 285 -16.78 4.00 7.48
C LEU A 285 -17.56 5.17 6.81
N PRO A 286 -18.91 5.15 6.71
CA PRO A 286 -19.67 6.29 6.18
C PRO A 286 -19.46 7.59 6.97
N LEU A 287 -19.04 7.49 8.23
CA LEU A 287 -18.72 8.61 9.11
C LEU A 287 -17.23 8.99 9.02
N PHE A 288 -16.62 8.84 7.84
CA PHE A 288 -15.19 9.07 7.61
C PHE A 288 -14.68 10.41 8.19
N PRO A 289 -15.35 11.57 7.99
CA PRO A 289 -14.88 12.83 8.59
C PRO A 289 -14.86 12.81 10.12
N LEU A 290 -15.82 12.14 10.76
CA LEU A 290 -15.86 11.99 12.21
C LEU A 290 -14.74 11.07 12.70
N LEU A 291 -14.41 10.01 11.95
CA LEU A 291 -13.29 9.13 12.26
C LEU A 291 -11.95 9.87 12.19
N VAL A 292 -11.77 10.77 11.22
CA VAL A 292 -10.58 11.63 11.17
C VAL A 292 -10.46 12.46 12.45
N LEU A 293 -11.55 13.09 12.89
CA LEU A 293 -11.58 13.86 14.14
C LEU A 293 -11.24 12.98 15.35
N VAL A 294 -11.80 11.77 15.44
CA VAL A 294 -11.46 10.82 16.51
C VAL A 294 -9.96 10.49 16.50
N GLY A 295 -9.36 10.29 15.32
CA GLY A 295 -7.93 10.05 15.16
C GLY A 295 -7.07 11.23 15.63
N VAL A 296 -7.47 12.46 15.27
CA VAL A 296 -6.85 13.71 15.73
C VAL A 296 -6.90 13.80 17.25
N LEU A 297 -8.07 13.55 17.84
CA LEU A 297 -8.28 13.61 19.29
C LEU A 297 -7.49 12.55 20.05
N ASP A 298 -7.41 11.31 19.55
CA ASP A 298 -6.58 10.25 20.17
C ASP A 298 -5.11 10.64 20.19
N LEU A 299 -4.61 11.21 19.09
CA LEU A 299 -3.20 11.56 18.95
C LEU A 299 -2.83 12.80 19.77
N GLY A 300 -3.73 13.79 19.85
CA GLY A 300 -3.52 15.04 20.59
C GLY A 300 -3.69 14.89 22.11
N MET A 301 -4.70 14.14 22.55
CA MET A 301 -5.06 14.05 23.98
C MET A 301 -4.65 12.73 24.64
N ASP A 302 -4.16 11.74 23.90
CA ASP A 302 -3.83 10.41 24.42
C ASP A 302 -5.02 9.73 25.12
N ILE A 303 -6.15 9.61 24.39
CA ILE A 303 -7.44 9.10 24.91
C ILE A 303 -7.29 7.73 25.60
N ARG A 304 -6.41 6.88 25.07
CA ARG A 304 -6.16 5.53 25.60
C ARG A 304 -5.77 5.51 27.07
N THR A 305 -5.00 6.50 27.52
CA THR A 305 -4.56 6.60 28.93
C THR A 305 -5.74 6.79 29.87
N PHE A 306 -6.76 7.56 29.47
CA PHE A 306 -7.99 7.75 30.25
C PHE A 306 -8.82 6.47 30.35
N ILE A 307 -8.85 5.67 29.27
CA ILE A 307 -9.56 4.38 29.25
C ILE A 307 -8.92 3.40 30.25
N THR A 308 -7.59 3.25 30.21
CA THR A 308 -6.88 2.34 31.12
C THR A 308 -7.05 2.72 32.59
N ASN A 309 -7.03 4.02 32.90
CA ASN A 309 -7.16 4.51 34.28
C ASN A 309 -8.56 4.32 34.86
N LYS A 310 -9.62 4.31 34.03
CA LYS A 310 -10.99 4.02 34.48
C LYS A 310 -11.28 2.54 34.71
N ILE A 311 -10.53 1.62 34.09
CA ILE A 311 -10.74 0.18 34.24
C ILE A 311 -10.01 -0.38 35.48
N LYS A 312 -8.97 0.31 35.95
CA LYS A 312 -8.25 -0.04 37.18
C LYS A 312 -8.92 0.45 38.48
N LYS A 313 -10.02 1.19 38.38
CA LYS A 313 -10.88 1.58 39.51
C LYS A 313 -12.13 0.72 39.48
#